data_AF-A0A0B6ZJF9-F1
#
_entry.id   AF-A0A0B6ZJF9-F1
#
_cell.length_a   1.000
_cell.length_b   1.000
_cell.length_c   1.000
_cell.angle_alpha   90.00
_cell.angle_beta   90.00
_cell.angle_gamma   90.00
#
_symmetry.space_group_name_H-M   'P 1'
#
loop_
_entity.id
_entity.type
_entity.pdbx_description
1 polymer ?
#
loop_
_entity_poly.entity_id
_entity_poly.type
_entity_poly.pdbx_seq_one_letter_code
_entity_poly.pdbx_strand_id
1 'polypeptide(L)' 'MGCGEGGCGACTVMVSRYDPDVDLIDHIPVNACLAALYNFHGLSVTTVEGIGSVRSKLYPVQ' A
#
# COMPACT_ATOMS: atom_id res chain seq x y z
N MET A 1 2.08 8.00 -13.93
CA MET A 1 2.78 8.42 -12.70
C MET A 1 2.58 9.91 -12.51
N GLY A 2 2.42 10.37 -11.27
CA GLY A 2 2.26 11.79 -10.92
C GLY A 2 3.60 12.53 -10.93
N CYS A 3 4.03 13.05 -9.76
CA CYS A 3 5.27 13.84 -9.63
C CYS A 3 6.59 13.03 -9.53
N GLY A 4 6.55 11.75 -9.13
CA GLY A 4 7.76 10.92 -8.98
C GLY A 4 8.65 11.23 -7.76
N GLU A 5 8.41 12.34 -7.07
CA GLU A 5 9.16 12.80 -5.90
C GLU A 5 8.37 12.69 -4.57
N GLY A 6 7.16 12.13 -4.62
CA GLY A 6 6.33 11.87 -3.44
C GLY A 6 5.40 13.00 -2.99
N GLY A 7 5.46 14.19 -3.59
CA GLY A 7 4.60 15.32 -3.17
C GLY A 7 3.10 15.15 -3.47
N CYS A 8 2.74 14.41 -4.53
CA CYS A 8 1.35 14.36 -5.02
C CYS A 8 0.49 13.21 -4.45
N GLY A 9 1.08 12.19 -3.82
CA GLY A 9 0.34 11.02 -3.34
C GLY A 9 -0.33 10.13 -4.40
N ALA A 10 -0.20 10.40 -5.71
CA ALA A 10 -0.84 9.59 -6.77
C ALA A 10 -0.32 8.15 -6.89
N CYS A 11 0.76 7.81 -6.18
CA CYS A 11 1.33 6.45 -6.11
C CYS A 11 1.20 5.84 -4.72
N THR A 12 0.26 6.32 -3.91
CA THR A 12 0.05 5.80 -2.55
C THR A 12 -0.44 4.36 -2.60
N VAL A 13 0.23 3.50 -1.85
CA VAL A 13 -0.17 2.11 -1.57
C VAL A 13 -0.19 1.89 -0.06
N MET A 14 -0.92 0.87 0.41
CA MET A 14 -0.86 0.46 1.81
C MET A 14 0.14 -0.67 1.97
N VAL A 15 0.99 -0.58 2.99
CA VAL A 15 1.96 -1.62 3.36
C VAL A 15 1.61 -2.14 4.73
N SER A 16 1.54 -3.45 4.86
CA SER A 16 1.21 -4.13 6.12
C SER A 16 2.39 -4.96 6.60
N ARG A 17 2.75 -4.79 7.87
CA ARG A 17 3.82 -5.52 8.54
C ARG A 17 3.29 -6.15 9.82
N TYR A 18 3.63 -7.41 10.07
CA TYR A 18 3.40 -8.01 11.38
C TYR A 18 4.54 -7.61 12.33
N ASP A 19 4.18 -7.08 13.49
CA ASP A 19 5.09 -6.78 14.59
C ASP A 19 4.96 -7.88 15.67
N PRO A 20 5.98 -8.75 15.81
CA PRO A 20 5.95 -9.86 16.77
C PRO A 20 6.10 -9.40 18.23
N ASP A 21 6.63 -8.19 18.49
CA ASP A 21 6.86 -7.71 19.86
C ASP A 21 5.55 -7.29 20.51
N VAL A 22 4.58 -6.82 19.71
CA VAL A 22 3.26 -6.37 20.17
C VAL A 22 2.11 -7.26 19.67
N ASP A 23 2.40 -8.30 18.89
CA ASP A 23 1.42 -9.23 18.28
C ASP A 23 0.32 -8.52 17.47
N LEU A 24 0.72 -7.53 16.66
CA LEU A 24 -0.21 -6.72 15.85
C LEU A 24 0.27 -6.56 14.41
N ILE A 25 -0.66 -6.23 13.52
CA ILE A 25 -0.37 -5.85 12.14
C ILE A 25 -0.41 -4.33 12.05
N ASP A 26 0.72 -3.73 11.69
CA ASP A 26 0.82 -2.30 11.39
C ASP A 26 0.52 -2.05 9.92
N HIS A 27 -0.30 -1.04 9.64
CA HIS A 27 -0.76 -0.66 8.31
C HIS A 27 -0.39 0.80 8.03
N ILE A 28 0.56 1.02 7.12
CA ILE A 28 1.08 2.36 6.82
C ILE A 28 0.90 2.71 5.34
N PRO A 29 0.55 3.98 5.01
CA PRO A 29 0.56 4.46 3.63
C PRO A 29 1.99 4.75 3.18
N VAL A 30 2.33 4.36 1.95
CA VAL A 30 3.67 4.53 1.37
C VAL A 30 3.57 5.05 -0.07
N ASN A 31 4.47 5.96 -0.43
CA ASN A 31 4.61 6.45 -1.80
C ASN A 31 5.44 5.46 -2.62
N ALA A 32 4.79 4.68 -3.48
CA ALA A 32 5.45 3.61 -4.24
C ALA A 32 6.55 4.13 -5.20
N CYS A 33 6.47 5.39 -5.66
CA CYS A 33 7.49 5.94 -6.57
C CYS A 33 8.87 6.13 -5.93
N LEU A 34 8.94 6.15 -4.59
CA LEU A 34 10.20 6.30 -3.84
C LEU A 34 10.64 5.01 -3.14
N ALA A 35 9.75 4.02 -3.02
CA ALA A 35 10.02 2.79 -2.29
C ALA A 35 10.69 1.73 -3.18
N ALA A 36 11.97 1.45 -2.93
CA ALA A 36 12.68 0.40 -3.67
C ALA A 36 12.12 -0.99 -3.34
N LEU A 37 12.02 -1.87 -4.36
CA LEU A 37 11.33 -3.16 -4.28
C LEU A 37 11.83 -4.07 -3.16
N TYR A 38 13.14 -4.07 -2.88
CA TYR A 38 13.74 -4.91 -1.85
C TYR A 38 13.27 -4.56 -0.42
N ASN A 39 12.75 -3.34 -0.19
CA ASN A 39 12.20 -2.95 1.12
C ASN A 39 10.88 -3.67 1.46
N PHE A 40 10.24 -4.32 0.48
CA PHE A 40 8.99 -5.04 0.69
C PHE A 40 9.16 -6.52 1.05
N HIS A 41 10.39 -6.98 1.27
CA HIS A 41 10.61 -8.37 1.67
C HIS A 41 9.90 -8.67 3.00
N GLY A 42 9.03 -9.69 3.00
CA GLY A 42 8.24 -10.07 4.17
C GLY A 42 7.06 -9.13 4.50
N LEU A 43 6.75 -8.17 3.63
CA LEU A 43 5.63 -7.22 3.80
C LEU A 43 4.50 -7.53 2.83
N SER A 44 3.28 -7.14 3.18
CA SER A 44 2.11 -7.21 2.29
C SER A 44 1.80 -5.84 1.72
N VAL A 45 1.68 -5.75 0.38
CA VAL A 45 1.35 -4.50 -0.33
C VAL A 45 -0.07 -4.59 -0.85
N THR A 46 -0.89 -3.56 -0.58
CA THR A 46 -2.27 -3.44 -1.09
C THR A 46 -2.39 -2.20 -1.97
N THR A 47 -2.81 -2.40 -3.22
CA THR A 47 -3.11 -1.36 -4.20
C THR A 47 -4.63 -1.13 -4.31
N VAL A 48 -5.05 -0.19 -5.17
CA VAL A 48 -6.48 0.11 -5.39
C VAL A 48 -7.27 -1.07 -5.93
N GLU A 49 -6.64 -1.95 -6.71
CA GLU A 49 -7.25 -3.17 -7.23
C GLU A 49 -7.40 -4.23 -6.13
N GLY A 50 -6.56 -4.19 -5.10
CA GLY A 50 -6.58 -5.12 -3.97
C GLY A 50 -7.76 -4.92 -3.03
N ILE A 51 -8.34 -3.71 -2.97
CA ILE A 51 -9.50 -3.43 -2.12
C ILE A 51 -10.84 -3.73 -2.80
N GLY A 52 -10.88 -3.75 -4.14
CA GLY A 52 -12.10 -3.99 -4.89
C GLY A 52 -11.97 -3.61 -6.36
N SER A 53 -12.91 -4.10 -7.17
CA SER A 53 -12.97 -3.81 -8.60
C SER A 53 -14.40 -3.92 -9.14
N VAL A 54 -14.66 -3.33 -10.30
CA VAL A 54 -15.95 -3.47 -11.02
C VAL A 54 -16.27 -4.91 -11.45
N ARG A 55 -15.26 -5.78 -11.55
CA ARG A 55 -15.44 -7.21 -11.88
C ARG A 55 -15.78 -8.06 -10.66
N SER A 56 -15.42 -7.58 -9.46
CA SER A 56 -15.68 -8.23 -8.19
C SER A 56 -16.74 -7.43 -7.44
N LYS A 57 -16.36 -6.86 -6.29
CA LYS A 57 -17.17 -5.96 -5.49
C LYS A 57 -16.36 -4.71 -5.21
N LEU A 58 -16.98 -3.54 -5.36
CA LEU A 58 -16.37 -2.27 -4.98
C LEU A 58 -16.34 -2.15 -3.45
N TYR A 59 -15.24 -1.62 -2.93
CA TYR A 59 -15.13 -1.23 -1.53
C TYR A 59 -15.87 0.10 -1.29
N PRO A 60 -16.47 0.37 -0.12
CA PRO A 60 -17.22 1.60 0.12
C PRO A 60 -16.48 2.93 -0.11
N VAL A 61 -15.14 2.90 -0.19
CA VAL A 61 -14.29 4.08 -0.44
C VAL A 61 -14.05 4.34 -1.94
N GLN A 62 -14.36 3.37 -2.82
CA GLN A 62 -14.22 3.48 -4.28
C GLN A 62 -15.48 4.07 -4.90
#